data_AF-A0A662Q9S4-F1
#
_entry.id   AF-A0A662Q9S4-F1
#
_cell.length_a   1.000
_cell.length_b   1.000
_cell.length_c   1.000
_cell.angle_alpha   90.00
_cell.angle_beta   90.00
_cell.angle_gamma   90.00
#
_symmetry.space_group_name_H-M   'P 1'
#
loop_
_entity.id
_entity.type
_entity.pdbx_description
1 polymer ?
#
loop_
_entity_poly.entity_id
_entity_poly.type
_entity_poly.pdbx_seq_one_letter_code
_entity_poly.pdbx_strand_id
1 'polypeptide(L)'
;MCGRLAERPLPRGIDGLFVKGQGFKVYERVCEECYKRILRLERRFKPSFGGCDGVTVVYDPVSKSFTVRAYNEYGDSAYLREDMKETRSLLKNIWTKEIVVLEEDRVVEVI
;
A
#
# COMPACT_ATOMS: atom_id res chain seq x y z
N MET A 1 2.80 13.37 10.40
CA MET A 1 2.78 13.43 8.91
C MET A 1 2.47 14.82 8.40
N CYS A 2 1.32 15.40 8.76
CA CYS A 2 0.91 16.74 8.29
C CYS A 2 0.88 17.83 9.40
N GLY A 3 1.40 17.52 10.60
CA GLY A 3 1.43 18.46 11.74
C GLY A 3 0.08 18.73 12.42
N ARG A 4 -1.02 18.16 11.92
CA ARG A 4 -2.37 18.30 12.50
C ARG A 4 -2.70 17.20 13.50
N LEU A 5 -3.66 17.47 14.37
CA LEU A 5 -4.16 16.53 15.38
C LEU A 5 -4.69 15.24 14.72
N ALA A 6 -4.37 14.09 15.31
CA ALA A 6 -4.84 12.79 14.86
C ALA A 6 -6.18 12.45 15.53
N GLU A 7 -7.27 12.50 14.76
CA GLU A 7 -8.64 12.41 15.28
C GLU A 7 -9.34 11.13 14.85
N ARG A 8 -9.11 10.67 13.62
CA ARG A 8 -9.79 9.52 13.04
C ARG A 8 -8.94 8.26 13.06
N PRO A 9 -9.52 7.08 13.31
CA PRO A 9 -8.84 5.81 13.05
C PRO A 9 -8.52 5.67 11.56
N LEU A 10 -7.61 4.78 11.21
CA LEU A 10 -7.38 4.39 9.82
C LEU A 10 -8.66 3.80 9.19
N PRO A 11 -8.83 3.89 7.86
CA PRO A 11 -9.90 3.19 7.16
C PRO A 11 -9.91 1.69 7.49
N ARG A 12 -11.11 1.09 7.51
CA ARG A 12 -11.28 -0.34 7.73
C ARG A 12 -10.53 -1.12 6.65
N GLY A 13 -9.79 -2.16 7.04
CA GLY A 13 -8.97 -2.96 6.11
C GLY A 13 -7.54 -2.45 5.92
N ILE A 14 -7.09 -1.46 6.70
CA ILE A 14 -5.67 -1.09 6.80
C ILE A 14 -5.19 -1.45 8.21
N ASP A 15 -4.20 -2.33 8.28
CA ASP A 15 -3.66 -2.87 9.53
C ASP A 15 -2.71 -1.90 10.23
N GLY A 16 -2.12 -0.98 9.47
CA GLY A 16 -1.21 0.00 10.05
C GLY A 16 -0.72 1.04 9.06
N LEU A 17 -0.30 2.16 9.63
CA LEU A 17 0.31 3.26 8.91
C LEU A 17 1.71 3.53 9.45
N PHE A 18 2.68 3.59 8.54
CA PHE A 18 4.10 3.76 8.84
C PHE A 18 4.63 5.04 8.21
N VAL A 19 5.70 5.60 8.77
CA VAL A 19 6.41 6.74 8.18
C VAL A 19 7.80 6.27 7.73
N LYS A 20 8.09 6.44 6.45
CA LYS A 20 9.39 6.10 5.88
C LYS A 20 10.51 6.84 6.63
N GLY A 21 11.52 6.11 7.07
CA GLY A 21 12.65 6.65 7.83
C GLY A 21 12.44 6.80 9.33
N GLN A 22 11.27 6.44 9.88
CA GLN A 22 11.00 6.48 11.33
C GLN A 22 11.01 5.09 12.01
N GLY A 23 11.54 4.06 11.33
CA GLY A 23 11.50 2.68 11.84
C GLY A 23 10.08 2.09 11.87
N PHE A 24 9.87 1.05 12.68
CA PHE A 24 8.61 0.29 12.79
C PHE A 24 7.57 0.94 13.71
N LYS A 25 7.46 2.28 13.68
CA LYS A 25 6.42 2.96 14.45
C LYS A 25 5.10 2.92 13.70
N VAL A 26 4.14 2.18 14.25
CA VAL A 26 2.76 2.11 13.74
C VAL A 26 1.96 3.29 14.26
N TYR A 27 1.22 3.93 13.37
CA TYR A 27 0.24 4.98 13.69
C TYR A 27 -1.16 4.45 13.42
N GLU A 28 -2.06 4.53 14.40
CA GLU A 28 -3.44 4.03 14.27
C GLU A 28 -4.45 5.12 13.92
N ARG A 29 -4.06 6.38 14.06
CA ARG A 29 -4.94 7.54 13.85
C ARG A 29 -4.29 8.59 12.97
N VAL A 30 -5.13 9.30 12.23
CA VAL A 30 -4.77 10.36 11.29
C VAL A 30 -5.74 11.54 11.39
N CYS A 31 -5.35 12.70 10.86
CA CYS A 31 -6.27 13.82 10.70
C CYS A 31 -7.26 13.57 9.55
N GLU A 32 -8.33 14.36 9.48
CA GLU A 32 -9.38 14.21 8.47
C GLU A 32 -8.89 14.26 7.02
N GLU A 33 -7.92 15.13 6.73
CA GLU A 33 -7.40 15.26 5.37
C GLU A 33 -6.59 14.03 4.95
N CYS A 34 -5.73 13.52 5.84
CA CYS A 34 -4.97 12.30 5.59
C CYS A 34 -5.91 11.09 5.47
N TYR A 35 -6.97 11.03 6.29
CA TYR A 35 -7.98 9.98 6.18
C TYR A 35 -8.61 9.95 4.77
N LYS A 36 -9.05 11.10 4.25
CA LYS A 36 -9.63 11.19 2.89
C LYS A 36 -8.64 10.83 1.79
N ARG A 37 -7.36 11.15 1.96
CA ARG A 37 -6.29 10.77 1.02
C ARG A 37 -6.10 9.26 0.99
N ILE A 38 -5.96 8.64 2.15
CA ILE A 38 -5.81 7.19 2.28
C ILE A 38 -7.04 6.46 1.75
N LEU A 39 -8.25 6.92 2.09
CA LEU A 39 -9.50 6.31 1.61
C LEU A 39 -9.63 6.37 0.07
N ARG A 40 -9.20 7.46 -0.57
CA ARG A 40 -9.16 7.55 -2.05
C ARG A 40 -8.13 6.61 -2.66
N LEU A 41 -7.04 6.35 -1.95
CA LEU A 41 -6.00 5.43 -2.40
C LEU A 41 -6.48 3.98 -2.30
N GLU A 42 -7.04 3.62 -1.15
CA GLU A 42 -7.60 2.28 -0.86
C GLU A 42 -8.72 1.92 -1.85
N ARG A 43 -9.65 2.82 -2.17
CA ARG A 43 -10.69 2.59 -3.19
C ARG A 43 -10.16 2.33 -4.61
N ARG A 44 -8.97 2.82 -4.95
CA ARG A 44 -8.33 2.59 -6.26
C ARG A 44 -7.43 1.36 -6.26
N PHE A 45 -7.13 0.82 -5.09
CA PHE A 45 -6.15 -0.23 -4.94
C PHE A 45 -6.75 -1.59 -5.31
N LYS A 46 -6.36 -2.06 -6.49
CA LYS A 46 -6.75 -3.36 -7.05
C LYS A 46 -5.54 -4.29 -7.19
N PRO A 47 -5.16 -5.05 -6.15
CA PRO A 47 -4.13 -6.07 -6.29
C PRO A 47 -4.61 -7.21 -7.20
N SER A 48 -3.74 -7.70 -8.07
CA SER A 48 -4.03 -8.78 -9.04
C SER A 48 -3.93 -10.19 -8.44
N PHE A 49 -4.06 -10.30 -7.11
CA PHE A 49 -4.07 -11.56 -6.38
C PHE A 49 -5.17 -11.53 -5.30
N GLY A 50 -5.73 -12.70 -5.02
CA GLY A 50 -6.67 -12.90 -3.92
C GLY A 50 -5.97 -13.23 -2.61
N GLY A 51 -6.67 -13.04 -1.49
CA GLY A 51 -6.13 -13.27 -0.14
C GLY A 51 -5.08 -12.23 0.23
N CYS A 52 -5.44 -11.24 1.04
CA CYS A 52 -4.50 -10.28 1.61
C CYS A 52 -4.34 -10.60 3.09
N ASP A 53 -3.14 -10.98 3.50
CA ASP A 53 -2.81 -11.25 4.91
C ASP A 53 -2.44 -9.98 5.65
N GLY A 54 -2.00 -8.95 4.92
CA GLY A 54 -1.79 -7.64 5.48
C GLY A 54 -1.88 -6.53 4.45
N VAL A 55 -2.50 -5.42 4.85
CA VAL A 55 -2.61 -4.18 4.10
C VAL A 55 -2.07 -3.04 4.96
N THR A 56 -1.03 -2.38 4.49
CA THR A 56 -0.38 -1.29 5.21
C THR A 56 -0.31 -0.03 4.36
N VAL A 57 -0.22 1.12 5.03
CA VAL A 57 0.05 2.39 4.36
C VAL A 57 1.41 2.91 4.82
N VAL A 58 2.18 3.44 3.87
CA VAL A 58 3.44 4.11 4.14
C VAL A 58 3.33 5.56 3.70
N TYR A 59 3.63 6.48 4.59
CA TYR A 59 3.82 7.90 4.28
C TYR A 59 5.30 8.19 4.03
N ASP A 60 5.60 8.74 2.86
CA ASP A 60 6.94 9.25 2.55
C ASP A 60 6.97 10.78 2.80
N PRO A 61 7.75 11.27 3.77
CA PRO A 61 7.83 12.69 4.07
C PRO A 61 8.56 13.50 2.98
N VAL A 62 9.40 12.86 2.14
CA VAL A 62 10.16 13.52 1.07
C VAL A 62 9.22 13.86 -0.08
N SER A 63 8.50 12.87 -0.60
CA SER A 63 7.50 13.08 -1.66
C SER A 63 6.15 13.58 -1.15
N LYS A 64 5.97 13.63 0.19
CA LYS A 64 4.72 13.98 0.88
C LYS A 64 3.52 13.13 0.42
N SER A 65 3.76 11.89 0.03
CA SER A 65 2.74 11.00 -0.54
C SER A 65 2.54 9.72 0.26
N PHE A 66 1.32 9.20 0.19
CA PHE A 66 0.95 7.89 0.72
C PHE A 66 1.13 6.80 -0.33
N THR A 67 1.54 5.62 0.13
CA THR A 67 1.56 4.37 -0.63
C THR A 67 0.80 3.32 0.15
N VAL A 68 -0.26 2.75 -0.41
CA VAL A 68 -0.89 1.54 0.14
C VAL A 68 -0.15 0.33 -0.39
N ARG A 69 -0.01 -0.70 0.44
CA ARG A 69 0.67 -1.96 0.13
C ARG A 69 -0.14 -3.13 0.64
N ALA A 70 -0.14 -4.23 -0.10
CA ALA A 70 -0.65 -5.51 0.38
C ALA A 70 0.37 -6.62 0.16
N TYR A 71 0.26 -7.68 0.95
CA TYR A 71 1.02 -8.91 0.79
C TYR A 71 0.20 -10.13 1.22
N ASN A 72 0.63 -11.31 0.78
CA ASN A 72 0.05 -12.59 1.18
C ASN A 72 1.15 -13.62 1.57
N GLU A 73 0.73 -14.77 2.06
CA GLU A 73 1.56 -15.88 2.54
C GLU A 73 2.42 -16.50 1.44
N TYR A 74 1.98 -16.38 0.19
CA TYR A 74 2.70 -16.89 -0.99
C TYR A 74 3.87 -15.99 -1.41
N GLY A 75 4.00 -14.81 -0.78
CA GLY A 75 5.04 -13.84 -1.08
C GLY A 75 4.68 -12.89 -2.22
N ASP A 76 3.41 -12.87 -2.65
CA ASP A 76 2.92 -11.85 -3.57
C ASP A 76 2.81 -10.52 -2.82
N SER A 77 3.02 -9.43 -3.56
CA SER A 77 2.85 -8.09 -3.01
C SER A 77 2.27 -7.13 -4.03
N ALA A 78 1.57 -6.11 -3.56
CA ALA A 78 1.06 -5.05 -4.41
C ALA A 78 1.26 -3.69 -3.76
N TYR A 79 1.36 -2.65 -4.56
CA TYR A 79 1.37 -1.29 -4.07
C TYR A 79 0.73 -0.30 -5.04
N LEU A 80 0.20 0.78 -4.48
CA LEU A 80 -0.29 1.93 -5.22
C LEU A 80 0.11 3.20 -4.48
N ARG A 81 0.82 4.09 -5.17
CA ARG A 81 1.19 5.42 -4.67
C ARG A 81 0.17 6.46 -5.13
N GLU A 82 -0.01 7.54 -4.38
CA GLU A 82 -1.03 8.54 -4.70
C GLU A 82 -0.93 9.13 -6.13
N ASP A 83 0.28 9.29 -6.63
CA ASP A 83 0.62 9.81 -7.97
C ASP A 83 0.55 8.74 -9.08
N MET A 84 0.37 7.46 -8.73
CA MET A 84 0.19 6.38 -9.68
C MET A 84 -1.27 6.26 -10.10
N LYS A 85 -1.48 5.87 -11.36
CA LYS A 85 -2.81 5.58 -11.90
C LYS A 85 -3.28 4.17 -11.56
N GLU A 86 -2.37 3.21 -11.66
CA GLU A 86 -2.65 1.78 -11.62
C GLU A 86 -1.87 1.10 -10.50
N THR A 87 -2.45 0.04 -9.92
CA THR A 87 -1.77 -0.81 -8.94
C THR A 87 -0.64 -1.56 -9.63
N ARG A 88 0.51 -1.65 -8.97
CA ARG A 88 1.55 -2.60 -9.34
C ARG A 88 1.49 -3.83 -8.44
N SER A 89 1.34 -5.00 -9.03
CA SER A 89 1.37 -6.30 -8.36
C SER A 89 2.61 -7.07 -8.76
N LEU A 90 3.26 -7.70 -7.80
CA LEU A 90 4.44 -8.55 -7.95
C LEU A 90 4.01 -9.94 -7.52
N LEU A 91 3.84 -10.83 -8.49
CA LEU A 91 3.42 -12.21 -8.27
C LEU A 91 4.63 -13.12 -8.27
N LYS A 92 4.82 -13.89 -7.21
CA LYS A 92 5.97 -14.78 -7.07
C LYS A 92 5.61 -16.17 -7.55
N ASN A 93 6.31 -16.64 -8.57
CA ASN A 93 6.21 -18.04 -8.97
C ASN A 93 6.88 -18.93 -7.92
N ILE A 94 6.09 -19.73 -7.21
CA ILE A 94 6.59 -20.61 -6.13
C ILE A 94 7.57 -21.67 -6.64
N TRP A 95 7.47 -22.08 -7.91
CA TRP A 95 8.28 -23.11 -8.55
C TRP A 95 9.57 -22.55 -9.14
N THR A 96 9.49 -21.47 -9.94
CA THR A 96 10.64 -20.90 -10.66
C THR A 96 11.36 -19.79 -9.88
N LYS A 97 10.72 -19.26 -8.83
CA LYS A 97 11.15 -18.07 -8.07
C LYS A 97 11.15 -16.75 -8.86
N GLU A 98 10.71 -16.77 -10.11
CA GLU A 98 10.51 -15.58 -10.93
C GLU A 98 9.42 -14.68 -10.33
N ILE A 99 9.55 -13.38 -10.54
CA ILE A 99 8.56 -12.39 -10.14
C ILE A 99 7.94 -11.80 -11.40
N VAL A 100 6.62 -11.99 -11.55
CA VAL A 100 5.85 -11.36 -12.62
C VAL A 100 5.29 -10.04 -12.10
N VAL A 101 5.63 -8.94 -12.77
CA VAL A 101 5.11 -7.61 -12.44
C VAL A 101 3.92 -7.30 -13.32
N LEU A 102 2.81 -6.97 -12.69
CA LEU A 102 1.56 -6.58 -13.33
C LEU A 102 1.24 -5.12 -13.04
N GLU A 103 0.79 -4.38 -14.05
CA GLU A 103 0.04 -3.13 -13.89
C GLU A 103 -1.45 -3.41 -14.10
N GLU A 104 -2.20 -3.41 -13.00
CA GLU A 104 -3.51 -4.09 -12.91
C GLU A 104 -3.40 -5.52 -13.47
N ASP A 105 -4.00 -5.83 -14.61
CA ASP A 105 -4.02 -7.19 -15.18
C ASP A 105 -2.99 -7.39 -16.33
N ARG A 106 -2.13 -6.40 -16.58
CA ARG A 106 -1.18 -6.43 -17.70
C ARG A 106 0.23 -6.76 -17.23
N VAL A 107 0.84 -7.79 -17.81
CA VAL A 107 2.26 -8.10 -17.58
C VAL A 107 3.13 -6.99 -18.16
N VAL A 108 3.94 -6.37 -17.31
CA VAL A 108 4.88 -5.32 -17.71
C VAL A 108 6.34 -5.75 -17.57
N GLU A 109 6.64 -6.73 -16.73
CA GLU A 109 8.01 -7.19 -16.47
C GLU A 109 8.01 -8.62 -15.89
N VAL A 110 9.11 -9.35 -16.11
CA VAL A 110 9.44 -10.62 -15.43
C VAL A 110 10.88 -10.52 -14.94
N ILE A 111 11.09 -10.78 -13.65
CA ILE A 111 12.38 -10.66 -12.94
C ILE A 111 12.82 -12.02 -12.41
#